data_AF-Q1AR83-F1
#
_entry.id   AF-Q1AR83-F1
#
_cell.length_a   1.000
_cell.length_b   1.000
_cell.length_c   1.000
_cell.angle_alpha   90.00
_cell.angle_beta   90.00
_cell.angle_gamma   90.00
#
_symmetry.space_group_name_H-M   'P 1'
#
loop_
_entity.id
_entity.type
_entity.pdbx_description
1 polymer ?
#
loop_
_entity_poly.entity_id
_entity_poly.type
_entity_poly.pdbx_seq_one_letter_code
_entity_poly.pdbx_strand_id
1 'polypeptide(L)'
;MKKRAERRRETRCRIVEAAVELHRARGPARTTVKEIAERAGVNRLTVYNHFPDMADLLGACSRRWTERHPPPDPARWREIQDPRERLRAALADLYAYYERTEPMTANVLRDAEAMPELAAVLDGTLVPYLGRVRELLAEGWGGRRRRLLAALALALDFHTWRSLERGSGLSREEAVEVMLEAVQAASRDPESHSRDADKPLL
;
A
#
# COMPACT_ATOMS: atom_id res chain seq x y z
N MET A 1 32.20 -20.09 16.95
CA MET A 1 30.77 -19.71 17.07
C MET A 1 30.22 -18.93 15.86
N LYS A 2 30.99 -18.02 15.24
CA LYS A 2 30.59 -17.21 14.07
C LYS A 2 29.99 -17.98 12.87
N LYS A 3 30.65 -19.07 12.42
CA LYS A 3 30.19 -19.93 11.30
C LYS A 3 28.85 -20.64 11.52
N ARG A 4 28.43 -20.87 12.79
CA ARG A 4 27.11 -21.45 13.10
C ARG A 4 26.02 -20.39 13.02
N ALA A 5 26.29 -19.18 13.52
CA ALA A 5 25.37 -18.06 13.43
C ALA A 5 25.14 -17.61 11.98
N GLU A 6 26.19 -17.57 11.16
CA GLU A 6 26.10 -17.25 9.72
C GLU A 6 25.22 -18.25 8.97
N ARG A 7 25.49 -19.56 9.10
CA ARG A 7 24.66 -20.61 8.49
C ARG A 7 23.19 -20.54 8.95
N ARG A 8 22.94 -20.18 10.20
CA ARG A 8 21.58 -19.97 10.71
C ARG A 8 20.91 -18.78 10.02
N ARG A 9 21.63 -17.66 9.82
CA ARG A 9 21.09 -16.48 9.09
C ARG A 9 20.83 -16.80 7.62
N GLU A 10 21.74 -17.52 6.98
CA GLU A 10 21.60 -17.95 5.58
C GLU A 10 20.36 -18.84 5.37
N THR A 11 20.17 -19.85 6.23
CA THR A 11 18.96 -20.69 6.17
C THR A 11 17.70 -19.89 6.44
N ARG A 12 17.71 -18.97 7.41
CA ARG A 12 16.58 -18.06 7.65
C ARG A 12 16.26 -17.24 6.40
N CYS A 13 17.27 -16.71 5.72
CA CYS A 13 17.10 -15.96 4.48
C CYS A 13 16.46 -16.81 3.38
N ARG A 14 16.99 -18.01 3.11
CA ARG A 14 16.42 -18.92 2.10
C ARG A 14 14.94 -19.24 2.33
N ILE A 15 14.53 -19.44 3.58
CA ILE A 15 13.12 -19.68 3.94
C ILE A 15 12.25 -18.46 3.60
N VAL A 16 12.71 -17.25 3.95
CA VAL A 16 11.97 -16.01 3.64
C VAL A 16 11.88 -15.77 2.14
N GLU A 17 12.95 -16.01 1.39
CA GLU A 17 12.95 -15.90 -0.08
C GLU A 17 11.90 -16.82 -0.71
N ALA A 18 11.92 -18.10 -0.32
CA ALA A 18 10.97 -19.09 -0.80
C ALA A 18 9.52 -18.69 -0.48
N ALA A 19 9.26 -18.20 0.74
CA ALA A 19 7.95 -17.73 1.15
C ALA A 19 7.50 -16.50 0.34
N VAL A 20 8.36 -15.50 0.17
CA VAL A 20 8.06 -14.29 -0.62
C VAL A 20 7.70 -14.64 -2.07
N GLU A 21 8.44 -15.55 -2.70
CA GLU A 21 8.14 -15.98 -4.07
C GLU A 21 6.78 -16.68 -4.17
N LEU A 22 6.48 -17.59 -3.24
CA LEU A 22 5.18 -18.28 -3.20
C LEU A 22 4.03 -17.31 -2.90
N HIS A 23 4.22 -16.36 -1.98
CA HIS A 23 3.23 -15.33 -1.66
C HIS A 23 2.97 -14.41 -2.86
N ARG A 24 4.01 -14.03 -3.62
CA ARG A 24 3.83 -13.27 -4.86
C ARG A 24 3.04 -14.06 -5.90
N ALA A 25 3.33 -15.35 -6.06
CA ALA A 25 2.73 -16.18 -7.09
C ALA A 25 1.25 -16.48 -6.82
N ARG A 26 0.88 -16.77 -5.58
CA ARG A 26 -0.47 -17.25 -5.24
C ARG A 26 -1.03 -16.75 -3.92
N GLY A 27 -0.26 -16.05 -3.10
CA GLY A 27 -0.70 -15.47 -1.83
C GLY A 27 -0.39 -16.29 -0.58
N PRO A 28 -0.28 -15.63 0.59
CA PRO A 28 -0.07 -16.28 1.88
C PRO A 28 -1.08 -17.36 2.24
N ALA A 29 -2.38 -17.14 2.03
CA ALA A 29 -3.44 -18.08 2.43
C ALA A 29 -3.35 -19.41 1.65
N ARG A 30 -2.76 -19.37 0.45
CA ARG A 30 -2.59 -20.54 -0.43
C ARG A 30 -1.18 -21.10 -0.40
N THR A 31 -0.38 -20.76 0.60
CA THR A 31 1.01 -21.22 0.73
C THR A 31 1.18 -22.02 2.01
N THR A 32 1.66 -23.26 1.90
CA THR A 32 1.90 -24.12 3.06
C THR A 32 3.38 -24.11 3.49
N VAL A 33 3.63 -24.37 4.77
CA VAL A 33 4.99 -24.56 5.32
C VAL A 33 5.74 -25.68 4.60
N LYS A 34 5.04 -26.72 4.12
CA LYS A 34 5.62 -27.81 3.34
C LYS A 34 6.26 -27.27 2.05
N GLU A 35 5.51 -26.49 1.28
CA GLU A 35 5.98 -25.95 -0.01
C GLU A 35 7.09 -24.92 0.19
N ILE A 36 7.03 -24.12 1.25
CA ILE A 36 8.11 -23.20 1.64
C ILE A 36 9.38 -24.00 1.95
N ALA A 37 9.27 -25.08 2.73
CA ALA A 37 10.41 -25.93 3.08
C ALA A 37 11.04 -26.59 1.85
N GLU A 38 10.21 -27.17 0.98
CA GLU A 38 10.63 -27.79 -0.29
C GLU A 38 11.36 -26.77 -1.17
N ARG A 39 10.79 -25.58 -1.37
CA ARG A 39 11.40 -24.54 -2.20
C ARG A 39 12.68 -23.96 -1.58
N ALA A 40 12.75 -23.85 -0.26
CA ALA A 40 13.95 -23.39 0.44
C ALA A 40 15.05 -24.47 0.52
N GLY A 41 14.77 -25.72 0.14
CA GLY A 41 15.71 -26.84 0.26
C GLY A 41 16.00 -27.20 1.73
N VAL A 42 14.97 -27.20 2.58
CA VAL A 42 15.04 -27.57 4.01
C VAL A 42 13.86 -28.47 4.39
N ASN A 43 13.89 -29.07 5.59
CA ASN A 43 12.74 -29.80 6.11
C ASN A 43 11.76 -28.88 6.88
N ARG A 44 10.52 -29.34 7.10
CA ARG A 44 9.49 -28.57 7.82
C ARG A 44 9.91 -28.17 9.24
N LEU A 45 10.56 -29.08 9.97
CA LEU A 45 11.06 -28.82 11.32
C LEU A 45 12.06 -27.65 11.34
N THR A 46 12.90 -27.54 10.31
CA THR A 46 13.82 -26.41 10.15
C THR A 46 13.05 -25.10 9.99
N VAL A 47 11.96 -25.08 9.23
CA VAL A 47 11.12 -23.88 9.13
C VAL A 47 10.56 -23.49 10.50
N TYR A 48 9.94 -24.42 11.23
CA TYR A 48 9.40 -24.15 12.57
C TYR A 48 10.47 -23.71 13.58
N ASN A 49 11.69 -24.25 13.52
CA ASN A 49 12.81 -23.84 14.37
C ASN A 49 13.29 -22.39 14.11
N HIS A 50 13.04 -21.87 12.90
CA HIS A 50 13.38 -20.50 12.52
C HIS A 50 12.19 -19.55 12.71
N PHE A 51 10.98 -20.02 12.48
CA PHE A 51 9.74 -19.26 12.53
C PHE A 51 8.72 -20.09 13.31
N PRO A 52 8.69 -19.93 14.64
CA PRO A 52 7.82 -20.72 15.51
C PRO A 52 6.34 -20.38 15.29
N ASP A 53 6.05 -19.14 14.86
CA ASP A 53 4.71 -18.69 14.53
C ASP A 53 4.63 -18.11 13.10
N MET A 54 3.40 -18.05 12.58
CA MET A 54 3.12 -17.55 11.24
C MET A 54 3.37 -16.05 11.12
N ALA A 55 3.07 -15.27 12.17
CA ALA A 55 3.23 -13.82 12.18
C ALA A 55 4.71 -13.42 12.00
N ASP A 56 5.64 -14.16 12.61
CA ASP A 56 7.08 -13.99 12.48
C ASP A 56 7.56 -14.20 11.05
N LEU A 57 7.04 -15.24 10.38
CA LEU A 57 7.35 -15.52 8.98
C LEU A 57 6.77 -14.43 8.07
N LEU A 58 5.49 -14.08 8.24
CA LEU A 58 4.82 -13.04 7.47
C LEU A 58 5.49 -11.67 7.65
N GLY A 59 5.85 -11.31 8.89
CA GLY A 59 6.59 -10.09 9.19
C GLY A 59 7.99 -10.08 8.57
N ALA A 60 8.69 -11.22 8.55
CA ALA A 60 9.97 -11.33 7.84
C ALA A 60 9.82 -11.21 6.32
N CYS A 61 8.77 -11.79 5.75
CA CYS A 61 8.44 -11.64 4.32
C CYS A 61 8.11 -10.19 3.97
N SER A 62 7.28 -9.52 4.79
CA SER A 62 6.90 -8.12 4.62
C SER A 62 8.14 -7.20 4.64
N ARG A 63 9.03 -7.36 5.63
CA ARG A 63 10.30 -6.61 5.68
C ARG A 63 11.16 -6.86 4.45
N ARG A 64 11.36 -8.13 4.08
CA ARG A 64 12.19 -8.49 2.93
C ARG A 64 11.62 -7.96 1.60
N TRP A 65 10.30 -7.99 1.46
CA TRP A 65 9.62 -7.44 0.29
C TRP A 65 9.80 -5.92 0.22
N THR A 66 9.59 -5.22 1.34
CA THR A 66 9.70 -3.77 1.46
C THR A 66 11.13 -3.28 1.23
N GLU A 67 12.13 -3.99 1.73
CA GLU A 67 13.56 -3.69 1.47
C GLU A 67 13.89 -3.68 -0.03
N ARG A 68 13.24 -4.56 -0.82
CA ARG A 68 13.45 -4.66 -2.27
C ARG A 68 12.56 -3.73 -3.08
N HIS A 69 11.39 -3.42 -2.55
CA HIS A 69 10.38 -2.59 -3.20
C HIS A 69 9.92 -1.52 -2.20
N PRO A 70 10.78 -0.56 -1.86
CA PRO A 70 10.43 0.46 -0.90
C PRO A 70 9.24 1.28 -1.45
N PRO A 71 8.24 1.59 -0.61
CA PRO A 71 7.18 2.51 -1.00
C PRO A 71 7.77 3.91 -1.20
N PRO A 72 7.10 4.79 -1.96
CA PRO A 72 7.51 6.18 -2.13
C PRO A 72 7.69 6.89 -0.77
N ASP A 73 8.76 7.67 -0.62
CA ASP A 73 9.03 8.43 0.59
C ASP A 73 8.14 9.68 0.65
N PRO A 74 7.22 9.80 1.63
CA PRO A 74 6.32 10.94 1.73
C PRO A 74 7.03 12.27 2.01
N ALA A 75 8.28 12.24 2.49
CA ALA A 75 9.06 13.46 2.73
C ALA A 75 9.21 14.31 1.46
N ARG A 76 9.33 13.66 0.30
CA ARG A 76 9.49 14.32 -1.02
C ARG A 76 8.30 15.21 -1.39
N TRP A 77 7.11 14.86 -0.92
CA TRP A 77 5.90 15.61 -1.21
C TRP A 77 5.73 16.82 -0.28
N ARG A 78 6.39 16.86 0.89
CA ARG A 78 6.29 17.99 1.83
C ARG A 78 6.84 19.29 1.26
N GLU A 79 7.78 19.18 0.34
CA GLU A 79 8.43 20.33 -0.29
C GLU A 79 7.49 21.05 -1.28
N ILE A 80 6.44 20.36 -1.76
CA ILE A 80 5.47 20.89 -2.71
C ILE A 80 4.41 21.71 -1.97
N GLN A 81 4.37 23.02 -2.26
CA GLN A 81 3.52 23.98 -1.55
C GLN A 81 2.05 23.91 -2.00
N ASP A 82 1.79 23.73 -3.30
CA ASP A 82 0.41 23.62 -3.79
C ASP A 82 -0.16 22.24 -3.40
N PRO A 83 -1.25 22.17 -2.59
CA PRO A 83 -1.89 20.92 -2.23
C PRO A 83 -2.35 20.08 -3.44
N ARG A 84 -2.68 20.70 -4.57
CA ARG A 84 -3.10 20.00 -5.79
C ARG A 84 -1.91 19.35 -6.50
N GLU A 85 -0.83 20.08 -6.70
CA GLU A 85 0.41 19.53 -7.27
C GLU A 85 0.99 18.44 -6.38
N ARG A 86 0.93 18.64 -5.07
CA ARG A 86 1.38 17.66 -4.08
C ARG A 86 0.59 16.35 -4.17
N LEU A 87 -0.74 16.44 -4.27
CA LEU A 87 -1.59 15.27 -4.47
C LEU A 87 -1.30 14.58 -5.80
N ARG A 88 -1.19 15.34 -6.90
CA ARG A 88 -0.87 14.80 -8.23
C ARG A 88 0.44 14.01 -8.22
N ALA A 89 1.50 14.59 -7.64
CA ALA A 89 2.80 13.94 -7.52
C ALA A 89 2.72 12.65 -6.69
N ALA A 90 2.03 12.69 -5.55
CA ALA A 90 1.89 11.54 -4.68
C ALA A 90 1.10 10.39 -5.31
N LEU A 91 0.00 10.69 -6.01
CA LEU A 91 -0.78 9.68 -6.72
C LEU A 91 0.01 9.07 -7.87
N ALA A 92 0.74 9.87 -8.65
CA ALA A 92 1.59 9.35 -9.72
C ALA A 92 2.65 8.38 -9.19
N ASP A 93 3.32 8.72 -8.09
CA ASP A 93 4.32 7.87 -7.43
C ASP A 93 3.71 6.58 -6.87
N LEU A 94 2.57 6.68 -6.19
CA LEU A 94 1.87 5.54 -5.60
C LEU A 94 1.31 4.60 -6.65
N TYR A 95 0.71 5.12 -7.72
CA TYR A 95 0.13 4.30 -8.78
C TYR A 95 1.24 3.59 -9.56
N ALA A 96 2.37 4.26 -9.79
CA ALA A 96 3.56 3.60 -10.32
C ALA A 96 4.07 2.49 -9.40
N TYR A 97 4.04 2.71 -8.07
CA TYR A 97 4.42 1.70 -7.08
C TYR A 97 3.45 0.50 -7.08
N TYR A 98 2.14 0.75 -7.15
CA TYR A 98 1.12 -0.29 -7.23
C TYR A 98 1.24 -1.12 -8.49
N GLU A 99 1.48 -0.50 -9.65
CA GLU A 99 1.72 -1.24 -10.89
C GLU A 99 2.88 -2.24 -10.75
N ARG A 100 4.03 -1.78 -10.23
CA ARG A 100 5.22 -2.64 -10.08
C ARG A 100 5.03 -3.76 -9.06
N THR A 101 4.16 -3.56 -8.07
CA THR A 101 3.97 -4.50 -6.94
C THR A 101 2.64 -5.27 -7.00
N GLU A 102 1.83 -5.03 -8.04
CA GLU A 102 0.44 -5.47 -8.15
C GLU A 102 0.21 -6.94 -7.75
N PRO A 103 0.96 -7.93 -8.24
CA PRO A 103 0.68 -9.34 -7.91
C PRO A 103 0.82 -9.64 -6.42
N MET A 104 1.82 -9.05 -5.75
CA MET A 104 2.01 -9.23 -4.31
C MET A 104 0.92 -8.48 -3.54
N THR A 105 0.70 -7.21 -3.85
CA THR A 105 -0.26 -6.35 -3.16
C THR A 105 -1.68 -6.92 -3.26
N ALA A 106 -2.10 -7.35 -4.44
CA ALA A 106 -3.41 -7.98 -4.65
C ALA A 106 -3.58 -9.28 -3.83
N ASN A 107 -2.55 -10.11 -3.78
CA ASN A 107 -2.61 -11.36 -3.01
C ASN A 107 -2.64 -11.09 -1.50
N VAL A 108 -1.82 -10.16 -1.01
CA VAL A 108 -1.74 -9.82 0.41
C VAL A 108 -3.04 -9.19 0.91
N LEU A 109 -3.60 -8.22 0.18
CA LEU A 109 -4.84 -7.57 0.58
C LEU A 109 -6.02 -8.56 0.58
N ARG A 110 -6.13 -9.39 -0.46
CA ARG A 110 -7.15 -10.46 -0.50
C ARG A 110 -7.03 -11.41 0.69
N ASP A 111 -5.81 -11.90 0.96
CA ASP A 111 -5.63 -12.94 1.98
C ASP A 111 -5.77 -12.37 3.40
N ALA A 112 -5.50 -11.07 3.61
CA ALA A 112 -5.67 -10.41 4.91
C ALA A 112 -7.13 -10.38 5.39
N GLU A 113 -8.11 -10.47 4.49
CA GLU A 113 -9.54 -10.56 4.85
C GLU A 113 -9.87 -11.83 5.66
N ALA A 114 -9.09 -12.90 5.47
CA ALA A 114 -9.31 -14.20 6.12
C ALA A 114 -8.16 -14.64 7.03
N MET A 115 -7.06 -13.89 7.08
CA MET A 115 -5.86 -14.20 7.87
C MET A 115 -5.57 -13.08 8.89
N PRO A 116 -6.02 -13.21 10.16
CA PRO A 116 -5.79 -12.20 11.20
C PRO A 116 -4.31 -11.86 11.41
N GLU A 117 -3.41 -12.84 11.30
CA GLU A 117 -1.97 -12.64 11.45
C GLU A 117 -1.38 -11.78 10.32
N LEU A 118 -1.94 -11.91 9.11
CA LEU A 118 -1.53 -11.09 7.97
C LEU A 118 -2.11 -9.67 8.10
N ALA A 119 -3.37 -9.55 8.52
CA ALA A 119 -3.98 -8.26 8.83
C ALA A 119 -3.16 -7.50 9.90
N ALA A 120 -2.75 -8.18 10.97
CA ALA A 120 -1.90 -7.59 12.01
C ALA A 120 -0.54 -7.11 11.47
N VAL A 121 0.05 -7.80 10.50
CA VAL A 121 1.27 -7.33 9.82
C VAL A 121 1.00 -6.05 9.03
N LEU A 122 -0.14 -5.95 8.34
CA LEU A 122 -0.52 -4.73 7.61
C LEU A 122 -0.79 -3.56 8.55
N ASP A 123 -1.44 -3.80 9.69
CA ASP A 123 -1.69 -2.82 10.75
C ASP A 123 -0.40 -2.25 11.33
N GLY A 124 0.67 -3.05 11.36
CA GLY A 124 2.01 -2.61 11.78
C GLY A 124 2.85 -1.95 10.68
N THR A 125 2.40 -1.96 9.42
CA THR A 125 3.24 -1.56 8.27
C THR A 125 2.51 -0.64 7.29
N LEU A 126 1.71 -1.19 6.38
CA LEU A 126 1.03 -0.48 5.29
C LEU A 126 0.01 0.54 5.82
N VAL A 127 -0.79 0.16 6.81
CA VAL A 127 -1.87 1.02 7.33
C VAL A 127 -1.33 2.31 7.94
N PRO A 128 -0.33 2.30 8.84
CA PRO A 128 0.29 3.53 9.33
C PRO A 128 0.96 4.35 8.24
N TYR A 129 1.58 3.70 7.24
CA TYR A 129 2.17 4.39 6.11
C TYR A 129 1.13 5.21 5.33
N LEU A 130 0.03 4.58 4.89
CA LEU A 130 -1.05 5.26 4.16
C LEU A 130 -1.74 6.31 5.03
N GLY A 131 -1.89 6.06 6.34
CA GLY A 131 -2.40 7.03 7.29
C GLY A 131 -1.54 8.31 7.32
N ARG A 132 -0.21 8.19 7.39
CA ARG A 132 0.70 9.34 7.33
C ARG A 132 0.64 10.08 6.00
N VAL A 133 0.59 9.35 4.88
CA VAL A 133 0.44 9.95 3.55
C VAL A 133 -0.86 10.73 3.45
N ARG A 134 -1.97 10.17 3.92
CA ARG A 134 -3.27 10.82 3.91
C ARG A 134 -3.28 12.12 4.71
N GLU A 135 -2.74 12.13 5.93
CA GLU A 135 -2.70 13.35 6.74
C GLU A 135 -1.81 14.42 6.10
N LEU A 136 -0.65 14.04 5.57
CA LEU A 136 0.24 14.94 4.84
C LEU A 136 -0.46 15.57 3.62
N LEU A 137 -1.16 14.75 2.83
CA LEU A 137 -1.86 15.23 1.64
C LEU A 137 -3.11 16.06 1.97
N ALA A 138 -3.63 15.97 3.19
CA ALA A 138 -4.77 16.76 3.65
C ALA A 138 -4.38 18.19 4.07
N GLU A 139 -3.11 18.48 4.30
CA GLU A 139 -2.64 19.83 4.64
C GLU A 139 -2.94 20.83 3.51
N GLY A 140 -3.13 22.11 3.82
CA GLY A 140 -3.34 23.16 2.81
C GLY A 140 -4.70 23.14 2.09
N TRP A 141 -5.49 22.08 2.24
CA TRP A 141 -6.87 22.03 1.74
C TRP A 141 -7.83 22.73 2.69
N GLY A 142 -8.74 23.54 2.13
CA GLY A 142 -9.87 24.12 2.86
C GLY A 142 -11.09 23.19 2.95
N GLY A 143 -12.12 23.64 3.67
CA GLY A 143 -13.46 23.03 3.70
C GLY A 143 -13.64 21.82 4.63
N ARG A 144 -14.52 20.88 4.24
CA ARG A 144 -15.01 19.79 5.11
C ARG A 144 -13.99 18.66 5.28
N ARG A 145 -13.13 18.77 6.30
CA ARG A 145 -12.06 17.80 6.62
C ARG A 145 -12.49 16.32 6.55
N ARG A 146 -13.66 15.96 7.08
CA ARG A 146 -14.16 14.57 7.05
C ARG A 146 -14.34 14.04 5.61
N ARG A 147 -14.90 14.86 4.70
CA ARG A 147 -15.10 14.49 3.29
C ARG A 147 -13.77 14.43 2.54
N LEU A 148 -12.88 15.40 2.79
CA LEU A 148 -11.53 15.42 2.25
C LEU A 148 -10.76 14.13 2.61
N LEU A 149 -10.73 13.75 3.90
CA LEU A 149 -10.02 12.55 4.33
C LEU A 149 -10.61 11.27 3.73
N ALA A 150 -11.94 11.20 3.53
CA ALA A 150 -12.58 10.07 2.86
C ALA A 150 -12.19 9.99 1.37
N ALA A 151 -12.18 11.13 0.67
CA ALA A 151 -11.77 11.17 -0.73
C ALA A 151 -10.27 10.85 -0.91
N LEU A 152 -9.42 11.34 -0.01
CA LEU A 152 -8.00 10.98 0.01
C LEU A 152 -7.80 9.49 0.31
N ALA A 153 -8.59 8.90 1.22
CA ALA A 153 -8.52 7.47 1.49
C ALA A 153 -8.84 6.65 0.23
N LEU A 154 -9.84 7.05 -0.56
CA LEU A 154 -10.13 6.43 -1.86
C LEU A 154 -8.99 6.67 -2.87
N ALA A 155 -8.47 7.89 -2.95
CA ALA A 155 -7.43 8.23 -3.92
C ALA A 155 -6.15 7.41 -3.70
N LEU A 156 -5.82 7.13 -2.44
CA LEU A 156 -4.65 6.36 -2.02
C LEU A 156 -4.90 4.85 -2.02
N ASP A 157 -6.12 4.38 -2.27
CA ASP A 157 -6.45 2.96 -2.16
C ASP A 157 -6.02 2.16 -3.39
N PHE A 158 -5.47 0.96 -3.15
CA PHE A 158 -4.99 0.06 -4.20
C PHE A 158 -6.12 -0.43 -5.10
N HIS A 159 -7.30 -0.74 -4.54
CA HIS A 159 -8.43 -1.23 -5.34
C HIS A 159 -9.00 -0.12 -6.21
N THR A 160 -8.96 1.13 -5.74
CA THR A 160 -9.31 2.31 -6.54
C THR A 160 -8.37 2.47 -7.73
N TRP A 161 -7.05 2.48 -7.50
CA TRP A 161 -6.06 2.48 -8.59
C TRP A 161 -6.31 1.35 -9.60
N ARG A 162 -6.48 0.12 -9.10
CA ARG A 162 -6.68 -1.06 -9.94
C ARG A 162 -7.97 -0.97 -10.76
N SER A 163 -9.04 -0.44 -10.17
CA SER A 163 -10.30 -0.19 -10.87
C SER A 163 -10.12 0.80 -12.01
N LEU A 164 -9.42 1.92 -11.77
CA LEU A 164 -9.19 2.96 -12.77
C LEU A 164 -8.29 2.46 -13.92
N GLU A 165 -7.10 1.94 -13.62
CA GLU A 165 -6.13 1.58 -14.66
C GLU A 165 -6.40 0.22 -15.30
N ARG A 166 -6.79 -0.80 -14.50
CA ARG A 166 -7.03 -2.16 -15.03
C ARG A 166 -8.48 -2.42 -15.40
N GLY A 167 -9.42 -1.90 -14.62
CA GLY A 167 -10.85 -2.10 -14.83
C GLY A 167 -11.40 -1.22 -15.94
N SER A 168 -11.10 0.08 -15.89
CA SER A 168 -11.59 1.08 -16.86
C SER A 168 -10.61 1.35 -18.00
N GLY A 169 -9.37 0.87 -17.91
CA GLY A 169 -8.35 1.05 -18.95
C GLY A 169 -7.79 2.47 -19.05
N LEU A 170 -7.94 3.28 -18.00
CA LEU A 170 -7.38 4.63 -17.97
C LEU A 170 -5.84 4.57 -17.92
N SER A 171 -5.19 5.52 -18.58
CA SER A 171 -3.78 5.79 -18.32
C SER A 171 -3.58 6.28 -16.89
N ARG A 172 -2.35 6.15 -16.38
CA ARG A 172 -2.02 6.67 -15.05
C ARG A 172 -2.33 8.15 -14.90
N GLU A 173 -2.06 8.95 -15.94
CA GLU A 173 -2.33 10.38 -15.93
C GLU A 173 -3.83 10.66 -15.77
N GLU A 174 -4.67 9.99 -16.56
CA GLU A 174 -6.13 10.10 -16.43
C GLU A 174 -6.63 9.64 -15.06
N ALA A 175 -6.11 8.52 -14.53
CA ALA A 175 -6.49 8.02 -13.21
C ALA A 175 -6.12 9.01 -12.08
N VAL A 176 -4.95 9.66 -12.18
CA VAL A 176 -4.52 10.71 -11.25
C VAL A 176 -5.45 11.92 -11.32
N GLU A 177 -5.79 12.40 -12.52
CA GLU A 177 -6.71 13.54 -12.68
C GLU A 177 -8.11 13.23 -12.14
N VAL A 178 -8.66 12.04 -12.41
CA VAL A 178 -9.95 11.61 -11.87
C VAL A 178 -9.97 11.69 -10.34
N MET A 179 -8.94 11.17 -9.68
CA MET A 179 -8.90 11.21 -8.21
C MET A 179 -8.56 12.59 -7.66
N LEU A 180 -7.78 13.39 -8.36
CA LEU A 180 -7.54 14.79 -8.02
C LEU A 180 -8.86 15.59 -8.05
N GLU A 181 -9.65 15.45 -9.10
CA GLU A 181 -10.95 16.10 -9.24
C GLU A 181 -11.92 15.66 -8.13
N ALA A 182 -11.97 14.36 -7.82
CA ALA A 182 -12.80 13.83 -6.74
C ALA A 182 -12.41 14.41 -5.37
N VAL A 183 -11.11 14.52 -5.08
CA VAL A 183 -10.60 15.13 -3.84
C VAL A 183 -10.92 16.63 -3.79
N GLN A 184 -10.74 17.36 -4.89
CA GLN A 184 -11.10 18.78 -4.97
C GLN A 184 -12.61 19.00 -4.76
N ALA A 185 -13.45 18.18 -5.37
CA ALA A 185 -14.90 18.28 -5.18
C ALA A 185 -15.29 18.00 -3.71
N ALA A 186 -14.61 17.06 -3.05
CA ALA A 186 -14.84 16.74 -1.65
C ALA A 186 -14.40 17.85 -0.68
N SER A 187 -13.40 18.67 -1.06
CA SER A 187 -12.89 19.77 -0.25
C SER A 187 -13.71 21.06 -0.37
N ARG A 188 -14.52 21.23 -1.43
CA ARG A 188 -15.34 22.44 -1.62
C ARG A 188 -16.50 22.54 -0.62
N ASP A 189 -16.77 23.76 -0.16
CA ASP A 189 -18.02 24.11 0.51
C ASP A 189 -19.13 24.43 -0.50
N PRO A 190 -20.37 23.94 -0.29
CA PRO A 190 -21.46 24.11 -1.25
C PRO A 190 -21.84 25.58 -1.53
N GLU A 191 -21.54 26.51 -0.61
CA GLU A 191 -22.05 27.88 -0.66
C GLU A 191 -21.27 28.85 -1.57
N SER A 192 -20.16 28.42 -2.16
CA SER A 192 -19.34 29.27 -3.03
C SER A 192 -19.91 29.47 -4.46
N HIS A 193 -20.95 28.73 -4.86
CA HIS A 193 -21.53 28.81 -6.20
C HIS A 193 -22.87 29.56 -6.27
N SER A 194 -23.35 30.17 -5.17
CA SER A 194 -24.68 30.81 -5.10
C SER A 194 -24.68 32.34 -5.00
N ARG A 195 -23.53 33.03 -5.02
CA ARG A 195 -23.48 34.50 -4.86
C ARG A 195 -23.42 35.33 -6.15
N ASP A 196 -23.27 34.70 -7.33
CA ASP A 196 -23.26 35.43 -8.61
C ASP A 196 -24.57 35.34 -9.41
N ALA A 197 -25.58 34.62 -8.92
CA ALA A 197 -26.86 34.47 -9.61
C ALA A 197 -27.98 35.42 -9.13
N ASP A 198 -27.71 36.27 -8.14
CA ASP A 198 -28.74 37.15 -7.55
C ASP A 198 -28.22 38.60 -7.42
N LYS A 199 -27.89 39.20 -8.58
CA LYS A 199 -27.88 40.66 -8.72
C LYS A 199 -29.25 41.04 -9.29
N PRO A 200 -30.16 41.66 -8.52
CA PRO A 200 -31.37 42.21 -9.11
C PRO A 200 -30.97 43.35 -10.07
N LEU A 201 -31.46 43.27 -11.30
CA LEU A 201 -31.63 44.46 -12.13
C LEU A 201 -32.74 45.29 -11.49
N LEU A 202 -32.35 46.33 -10.75
CA LEU A 202 -32.96 47.66 -10.59
C LEU A 202 -32.56 48.28 -9.25
#